data_AF-A0A662E9T2-F1
#
_entry.id   AF-A0A662E9T2-F1
#
_cell.length_a   1.000
_cell.length_b   1.000
_cell.length_c   1.000
_cell.angle_alpha   90.00
_cell.angle_beta   90.00
_cell.angle_gamma   90.00
#
_symmetry.space_group_name_H-M   'P 1'
#
loop_
_entity.id
_entity.type
_entity.pdbx_description
1 polymer ?
#
loop_
_entity_poly.entity_id
_entity_poly.type
_entity_poly.pdbx_seq_one_letter_code
_entity_poly.pdbx_strand_id
1 'polypeptide(L)'
;MTPEESHSLSSNEMTAAETIRMELQMLHEMDPSAARLLEALACVLARVAGADSEICDRETLQMEGTLMRLAELPPAQAVLAVEIAKQRNCLGGAGYTAAISRDLRRRTDPRYRLQLLHSLVDVACADGDLCVLEEAAILRIAAELGFSRNLADELIEESQRSIRA
;
A
#
# COMPACT_ATOMS: atom_id res chain seq x y z
N MET A 1 44.16 -25.48 36.70
CA MET A 1 44.79 -25.63 35.38
C MET A 1 43.70 -26.05 34.41
N THR A 2 43.11 -25.07 33.71
CA THR A 2 42.28 -25.26 32.50
C THR A 2 43.22 -25.63 31.32
N PRO A 3 42.74 -26.14 30.18
CA PRO A 3 42.04 -25.34 29.13
C PRO A 3 40.74 -26.02 28.64
N GLU A 4 39.67 -25.27 28.34
CA GLU A 4 39.34 -24.67 27.03
C GLU A 4 39.09 -25.67 25.89
N GLU A 5 37.80 -25.92 25.59
CA GLU A 5 37.24 -25.99 24.23
C GLU A 5 35.81 -25.41 24.36
N SER A 6 35.57 -24.11 24.16
CA SER A 6 35.55 -23.41 22.86
C SER A 6 34.56 -24.00 21.86
N HIS A 7 33.27 -24.03 22.21
CA HIS A 7 32.21 -23.94 21.20
C HIS A 7 31.88 -22.47 20.91
N SER A 8 32.82 -21.84 20.21
CA SER A 8 32.55 -20.68 19.36
C SER A 8 31.80 -21.12 18.10
N LEU A 9 30.92 -20.23 17.63
CA LEU A 9 30.13 -20.27 16.38
C LEU A 9 28.70 -20.81 16.52
N SER A 10 27.80 -19.98 17.08
CA SER A 10 26.52 -19.77 16.41
C SER A 10 26.49 -18.34 15.89
N SER A 11 26.48 -18.26 14.58
CA SER A 11 26.35 -17.12 13.70
C SER A 11 25.28 -16.13 14.12
N ASN A 12 25.55 -14.88 13.74
CA ASN A 12 24.71 -13.68 13.72
C ASN A 12 23.33 -13.92 13.06
N GLU A 13 22.45 -14.72 13.66
CA GLU A 13 21.04 -14.81 13.28
C GLU A 13 20.29 -13.67 13.98
N MET A 14 19.94 -12.63 13.22
CA MET A 14 19.00 -11.64 13.71
C MET A 14 17.67 -12.31 14.04
N THR A 15 17.16 -12.04 15.23
CA THR A 15 15.80 -12.40 15.61
C THR A 15 14.78 -11.67 14.73
N ALA A 16 13.57 -12.22 14.58
CA ALA A 16 12.50 -11.57 13.84
C ALA A 16 12.22 -10.13 14.31
N ALA A 17 12.31 -9.89 15.62
CA ALA A 17 12.14 -8.56 16.19
C ALA A 17 13.28 -7.59 15.80
N GLU A 18 14.52 -8.07 15.67
CA GLU A 18 15.64 -7.26 15.19
C GLU A 18 15.50 -6.92 13.71
N THR A 19 15.08 -7.88 12.89
CA THR A 19 14.77 -7.63 11.47
C THR A 19 13.68 -6.58 11.31
N ILE A 20 12.57 -6.69 12.05
CA ILE A 20 11.49 -5.68 11.99
C ILE A 20 12.00 -4.30 12.40
N ARG A 21 12.79 -4.19 13.48
CA ARG A 21 13.35 -2.90 13.92
C ARG A 21 14.30 -2.30 12.88
N MET A 22 15.13 -3.13 12.25
CA MET A 22 16.04 -2.71 11.19
C MET A 22 15.28 -2.14 9.98
N GLU A 23 14.27 -2.85 9.50
CA GLU A 23 13.45 -2.41 8.37
C GLU A 23 12.67 -1.13 8.69
N LEU A 24 12.10 -1.02 9.90
CA LEU A 24 11.45 0.21 10.36
C LEU A 24 12.42 1.39 10.45
N GLN A 25 13.68 1.14 10.84
CA GLN A 25 14.70 2.18 10.88
C GLN A 25 15.05 2.66 9.47
N MET A 26 15.22 1.75 8.51
CA MET A 26 15.46 2.13 7.10
C MET A 26 14.29 2.94 6.53
N LEU A 27 13.05 2.59 6.85
CA LEU A 27 11.87 3.40 6.52
C LEU A 27 11.91 4.80 7.17
N HIS A 28 12.45 4.92 8.39
CA HIS A 28 12.58 6.19 9.09
C HIS A 28 13.69 7.09 8.53
N GLU A 29 14.72 6.48 7.94
CA GLU A 29 15.86 7.16 7.32
C GLU A 29 15.55 7.65 5.88
N MET A 30 14.36 7.35 5.34
CA MET A 30 13.89 7.86 4.06
C MET A 30 13.86 9.39 4.02
N ASP A 31 14.09 9.97 2.84
CA ASP A 31 13.85 11.40 2.61
C ASP A 31 12.40 11.76 3.01
N PRO A 32 12.15 12.90 3.70
CA PRO A 32 10.82 13.27 4.15
C PRO A 32 9.76 13.32 3.03
N SER A 33 10.16 13.61 1.79
CA SER A 33 9.26 13.62 0.64
C SER A 33 8.89 12.20 0.21
N ALA A 34 9.85 11.28 0.21
CA ALA A 34 9.61 9.87 -0.06
C ALA A 34 8.74 9.23 1.02
N ALA A 35 9.00 9.52 2.30
CA ALA A 35 8.19 9.03 3.41
C ALA A 35 6.73 9.50 3.33
N ARG A 36 6.50 10.79 2.99
CA ARG A 36 5.13 11.32 2.76
C ARG A 36 4.44 10.68 1.56
N LEU A 37 5.18 10.44 0.48
CA LEU A 37 4.63 9.76 -0.69
C LEU A 37 4.21 8.32 -0.34
N LEU A 38 5.07 7.58 0.36
CA LEU A 38 4.79 6.23 0.84
C LEU A 38 3.57 6.20 1.74
N GLU A 39 3.51 7.07 2.75
CA GLU A 39 2.34 7.15 3.65
C GLU A 39 1.05 7.42 2.86
N ALA A 40 1.12 8.33 1.89
CA ALA A 40 -0.04 8.68 1.10
C ALA A 40 -0.50 7.52 0.19
N LEU A 41 0.43 6.80 -0.45
CA LEU A 41 0.14 5.62 -1.26
C LEU A 41 -0.47 4.51 -0.42
N ALA A 42 0.17 4.15 0.70
CA ALA A 42 -0.30 3.09 1.58
C ALA A 42 -1.69 3.42 2.16
N CYS A 43 -1.92 4.70 2.49
CA CYS A 43 -3.23 5.17 2.95
C CYS A 43 -4.32 5.01 1.87
N VAL A 44 -4.09 5.43 0.62
CA VAL A 44 -5.12 5.32 -0.43
C VAL A 44 -5.40 3.88 -0.84
N LEU A 45 -4.38 3.01 -0.80
CA LEU A 45 -4.54 1.57 -1.03
C LEU A 45 -5.42 0.95 0.06
N ALA A 46 -5.09 1.21 1.33
CA ALA A 46 -5.87 0.68 2.46
C ALA A 46 -7.30 1.20 2.47
N ARG A 47 -7.53 2.46 2.05
CA ARG A 47 -8.88 3.05 1.94
C ARG A 47 -9.77 2.38 0.90
N VAL A 48 -9.18 1.88 -0.18
CA VAL A 48 -9.93 1.17 -1.22
C VAL A 48 -10.25 -0.23 -0.74
N ALA A 49 -9.22 -1.01 -0.41
CA ALA A 49 -9.39 -2.39 0.05
C ALA A 49 -10.33 -2.45 1.27
N GLY A 50 -10.06 -1.64 2.30
CA GLY A 50 -10.85 -1.64 3.53
C GLY A 50 -12.12 -0.80 3.48
N ALA A 51 -12.68 -0.54 2.29
CA ALA A 51 -13.88 0.31 2.16
C ALA A 51 -15.13 -0.30 2.81
N ASP A 52 -15.19 -1.63 2.86
CA ASP A 52 -16.24 -2.42 3.51
C ASP A 52 -15.85 -2.88 4.93
N SER A 53 -14.70 -2.45 5.44
CA SER A 53 -14.08 -2.84 6.72
C SER A 53 -13.44 -4.21 6.75
N GLU A 54 -13.27 -4.88 5.62
CA GLU A 54 -12.50 -6.12 5.50
C GLU A 54 -11.35 -5.90 4.51
N ILE A 55 -10.19 -6.52 4.76
CA ILE A 55 -9.07 -6.53 3.81
C ILE A 55 -8.56 -7.96 3.81
N CYS A 56 -8.67 -8.64 2.68
CA CYS A 56 -8.24 -10.02 2.54
C CYS A 56 -6.74 -10.13 2.20
N ASP A 57 -6.24 -11.37 2.21
CA ASP A 57 -4.83 -11.65 1.92
C ASP A 57 -4.45 -11.30 0.47
N ARG A 58 -5.37 -11.50 -0.49
CA ARG A 58 -5.10 -11.20 -1.91
C ARG A 58 -4.97 -9.72 -2.16
N GLU A 59 -5.84 -8.91 -1.57
CA GLU A 59 -5.74 -7.45 -1.61
C GLU A 59 -4.46 -6.98 -0.91
N THR A 60 -4.16 -7.54 0.28
CA THR A 60 -2.93 -7.23 1.01
C THR A 60 -1.69 -7.45 0.15
N LEU A 61 -1.58 -8.61 -0.52
CA LEU A 61 -0.47 -8.91 -1.43
C LEU A 61 -0.42 -7.96 -2.64
N GLN A 62 -1.56 -7.56 -3.20
CA GLN A 62 -1.59 -6.56 -4.28
C GLN A 62 -1.17 -5.17 -3.80
N MET A 63 -1.51 -4.79 -2.57
CA MET A 63 -1.05 -3.54 -1.95
C MET A 63 0.47 -3.54 -1.80
N GLU A 64 1.05 -4.64 -1.32
CA GLU A 64 2.51 -4.80 -1.17
C GLU A 64 3.22 -4.67 -2.52
N GLY A 65 2.77 -5.43 -3.53
CA GLY A 65 3.32 -5.36 -4.88
C GLY A 65 3.18 -3.97 -5.51
N THR A 66 2.11 -3.25 -5.20
CA THR A 66 1.92 -1.87 -5.63
C THR A 66 2.93 -0.92 -4.99
N LEU A 67 3.18 -1.02 -3.68
CA LEU A 67 4.18 -0.19 -3.00
C LEU A 67 5.61 -0.50 -3.46
N MET A 68 5.92 -1.77 -3.71
CA MET A 68 7.21 -2.17 -4.28
C MET A 68 7.46 -1.50 -5.64
N ARG A 69 6.43 -1.38 -6.48
CA ARG A 69 6.53 -0.83 -7.83
C ARG A 69 6.45 0.69 -7.87
N LEU A 70 5.52 1.31 -7.14
CA LEU A 70 5.28 2.75 -7.21
C LEU A 70 6.15 3.56 -6.26
N ALA A 71 6.54 3.01 -5.12
CA ALA A 71 7.43 3.64 -4.14
C ALA A 71 8.84 3.04 -4.15
N GLU A 72 9.12 2.12 -5.09
CA GLU A 72 10.42 1.45 -5.26
C GLU A 72 10.91 0.77 -3.97
N LEU A 73 9.97 0.24 -3.17
CA LEU A 73 10.29 -0.36 -1.89
C LEU A 73 10.82 -1.80 -2.01
N PRO A 74 11.79 -2.19 -1.16
CA PRO A 74 12.09 -3.58 -0.90
C PRO A 74 10.86 -4.34 -0.36
N PRO A 75 10.74 -5.66 -0.62
CA PRO A 75 9.58 -6.45 -0.19
C PRO A 75 9.25 -6.32 1.31
N ALA A 76 10.25 -6.44 2.18
CA ALA A 76 10.05 -6.35 3.64
C ALA A 76 9.49 -4.98 4.08
N GLN A 77 9.91 -3.90 3.43
CA GLN A 77 9.43 -2.55 3.74
C GLN A 77 8.01 -2.33 3.21
N ALA A 78 7.66 -2.91 2.06
CA ALA A 78 6.31 -2.87 1.54
C ALA A 78 5.33 -3.59 2.47
N VAL A 79 5.67 -4.79 2.96
CA VAL A 79 4.89 -5.54 3.97
C VAL A 79 4.65 -4.68 5.21
N LEU A 80 5.71 -4.09 5.78
CA LEU A 80 5.58 -3.25 6.97
C LEU A 80 4.70 -2.02 6.73
N ALA A 81 4.88 -1.35 5.59
CA ALA A 81 4.09 -0.17 5.24
C ALA A 81 2.60 -0.48 5.08
N VAL A 82 2.27 -1.62 4.43
CA VAL A 82 0.89 -2.11 4.29
C VAL A 82 0.28 -2.43 5.64
N GLU A 83 0.99 -3.17 6.50
CA GLU A 83 0.47 -3.53 7.82
C GLU A 83 0.26 -2.30 8.71
N ILE A 84 1.18 -1.32 8.68
CA ILE A 84 0.99 -0.04 9.37
C ILE A 84 -0.24 0.71 8.82
N ALA A 85 -0.42 0.74 7.50
CA ALA A 85 -1.53 1.44 6.87
C ALA A 85 -2.87 0.78 7.18
N LYS A 86 -2.96 -0.55 7.19
CA LYS A 86 -4.16 -1.31 7.61
C LYS A 86 -4.59 -0.92 9.02
N GLN A 87 -3.64 -0.89 9.96
CA GLN A 87 -3.91 -0.47 11.34
C GLN A 87 -4.30 1.01 11.47
N ARG A 88 -3.70 1.90 10.67
CA ARG A 88 -3.99 3.34 10.68
C ARG A 88 -5.28 3.71 9.97
N ASN A 89 -5.67 3.00 8.93
CA ASN A 89 -6.91 3.26 8.18
C ASN A 89 -8.14 3.07 9.09
N CYS A 90 -8.07 2.13 10.03
CA CYS A 90 -9.06 1.97 11.12
C CYS A 90 -9.16 3.20 12.05
N LEU A 91 -8.18 4.10 12.07
CA LEU A 91 -8.08 5.23 13.01
C LEU A 91 -8.32 6.60 12.36
N GLY A 92 -8.41 6.69 11.03
CA GLY A 92 -8.52 7.95 10.28
C GLY A 92 -9.94 8.25 9.81
N GLY A 93 -10.47 9.44 10.12
CA GLY A 93 -11.77 9.89 9.58
C GLY A 93 -11.72 10.31 8.11
N ALA A 94 -12.88 10.26 7.42
CA ALA A 94 -13.00 10.55 5.98
C ALA A 94 -12.43 11.90 5.49
N GLY A 95 -12.41 12.93 6.35
CA GLY A 95 -11.84 14.23 6.01
C GLY A 95 -10.30 14.25 5.95
N TYR A 96 -9.64 13.50 6.83
CA TYR A 96 -8.17 13.38 6.86
C TYR A 96 -7.67 12.68 5.59
N THR A 97 -8.35 11.61 5.20
CA THR A 97 -7.96 10.80 4.06
C THR A 97 -8.16 11.50 2.71
N ALA A 98 -9.23 12.28 2.55
CA ALA A 98 -9.43 13.10 1.35
C ALA A 98 -8.37 14.21 1.16
N ALA A 99 -7.72 14.67 2.25
CA ALA A 99 -6.61 15.62 2.15
C ALA A 99 -5.36 14.96 1.57
N ILE A 100 -5.11 13.68 1.91
CA ILE A 100 -3.95 12.90 1.46
C ILE A 100 -3.97 12.67 -0.05
N SER A 101 -5.09 12.19 -0.60
CA SER A 101 -5.24 11.97 -2.06
C SER A 101 -5.15 13.27 -2.87
N ARG A 102 -5.67 14.38 -2.35
CA ARG A 102 -5.50 15.70 -2.97
C ARG A 102 -4.06 16.21 -2.88
N ASP A 103 -3.32 15.82 -1.85
CA ASP A 103 -1.90 16.12 -1.73
C ASP A 103 -1.06 15.31 -2.71
N LEU A 104 -1.37 14.01 -2.90
CA LEU A 104 -0.82 13.18 -3.98
C LEU A 104 -1.01 13.86 -5.33
N ARG A 105 -2.22 14.37 -5.60
CA ARG A 105 -2.51 15.13 -6.83
C ARG A 105 -1.54 16.28 -7.08
N ARG A 106 -1.17 17.02 -6.05
CA ARG A 106 -0.30 18.20 -6.19
C ARG A 106 1.17 17.84 -6.38
N ARG A 107 1.60 16.68 -5.85
CA ARG A 107 3.01 16.29 -5.81
C ARG A 107 3.45 15.33 -6.92
N THR A 108 2.50 14.69 -7.60
CA THR A 108 2.77 13.64 -8.58
C THR A 108 2.28 14.04 -9.98
N ASP A 109 2.98 13.56 -11.00
CA ASP A 109 2.58 13.83 -12.38
C ASP A 109 1.31 13.04 -12.77
N PRO A 110 0.58 13.45 -13.82
CA PRO A 110 -0.65 12.78 -14.24
C PRO A 110 -0.49 11.29 -14.59
N ARG A 111 0.65 10.87 -15.16
CA ARG A 111 0.89 9.47 -15.54
C ARG A 111 1.07 8.60 -14.31
N TYR A 112 1.84 9.08 -13.33
CA TYR A 112 2.00 8.38 -12.05
C TYR A 112 0.66 8.19 -11.33
N ARG A 113 -0.20 9.21 -11.34
CA ARG A 113 -1.54 9.13 -10.75
C ARG A 113 -2.46 8.15 -11.47
N LEU A 114 -2.29 8.02 -12.79
CA LEU A 114 -3.04 7.04 -13.57
C LEU A 114 -2.59 5.61 -13.20
N GLN A 115 -1.28 5.37 -13.08
CA GLN A 115 -0.74 4.08 -12.62
C GLN A 115 -1.22 3.73 -11.20
N LEU A 116 -1.30 4.73 -10.32
CA LEU A 116 -1.90 4.57 -9.00
C LEU A 116 -3.38 4.19 -9.12
N LEU A 117 -4.18 4.89 -9.92
CA LEU A 117 -5.59 4.58 -10.09
C LEU A 117 -5.81 3.15 -10.63
N HIS A 118 -5.02 2.70 -11.61
CA HIS A 118 -5.01 1.30 -12.05
C HIS A 118 -4.74 0.36 -10.87
N SER A 119 -3.68 0.64 -10.10
CA SER A 119 -3.31 -0.21 -8.97
C SER A 119 -4.39 -0.23 -7.87
N LEU A 120 -5.16 0.84 -7.69
CA LEU A 120 -6.30 0.86 -6.77
C LEU A 120 -7.42 -0.08 -7.23
N VAL A 121 -7.72 -0.08 -8.53
CA VAL A 121 -8.71 -1.02 -9.11
C VAL A 121 -8.21 -2.46 -8.99
N ASP A 122 -6.94 -2.70 -9.31
CA ASP A 122 -6.32 -4.04 -9.23
C ASP A 122 -6.29 -4.58 -7.80
N VAL A 123 -6.07 -3.70 -6.81
CA VAL A 123 -6.17 -4.07 -5.39
C VAL A 123 -7.59 -4.47 -5.04
N ALA A 124 -8.59 -3.63 -5.33
CA ALA A 124 -9.98 -3.93 -4.99
C ALA A 124 -10.50 -5.20 -5.67
N CYS A 125 -10.05 -5.49 -6.89
CA CYS A 125 -10.48 -6.67 -7.62
C CYS A 125 -9.59 -7.90 -7.39
N ALA A 126 -8.64 -7.84 -6.46
CA ALA A 126 -7.58 -8.84 -6.28
C ALA A 126 -8.10 -10.24 -5.93
N ASP A 127 -9.22 -10.30 -5.22
CA ASP A 127 -9.87 -11.55 -4.83
C ASP A 127 -10.84 -12.08 -5.89
N GLY A 128 -11.17 -11.27 -6.89
CA GLY A 128 -12.07 -11.59 -7.99
C GLY A 128 -13.47 -11.01 -7.84
N ASP A 129 -13.74 -10.27 -6.77
CA ASP A 129 -14.98 -9.52 -6.58
C ASP A 129 -14.68 -8.01 -6.45
N LEU A 130 -15.69 -7.16 -6.62
CA LEU A 130 -15.60 -5.74 -6.33
C LEU A 130 -16.94 -5.31 -5.73
N CYS A 131 -16.94 -4.98 -4.45
CA CYS A 131 -18.16 -4.55 -3.79
C CYS A 131 -18.49 -3.08 -4.10
N VAL A 132 -19.76 -2.71 -3.87
CA VAL A 132 -20.26 -1.34 -4.13
C VAL A 132 -19.53 -0.28 -3.29
N LEU A 133 -19.03 -0.64 -2.11
CA LEU A 133 -18.32 0.30 -1.22
C LEU A 133 -16.90 0.60 -1.72
N GLU A 134 -16.19 -0.41 -2.22
CA GLU A 134 -14.87 -0.27 -2.84
C GLU A 134 -14.97 0.50 -4.15
N GLU A 135 -15.96 0.17 -5.00
CA GLU A 135 -16.25 0.91 -6.23
C GLU A 135 -16.46 2.40 -5.91
N ALA A 136 -17.32 2.71 -4.92
CA ALA A 136 -17.55 4.08 -4.47
C ALA A 136 -16.30 4.73 -3.87
N ALA A 137 -15.38 3.97 -3.26
CA ALA A 137 -14.10 4.48 -2.78
C ALA A 137 -13.16 4.83 -3.95
N ILE A 138 -13.05 3.97 -4.96
CA ILE A 138 -12.28 4.20 -6.18
C ILE A 138 -12.76 5.48 -6.88
N LEU A 139 -14.08 5.61 -7.10
CA LEU A 139 -14.65 6.79 -7.76
C LEU A 139 -14.37 8.10 -7.01
N ARG A 140 -14.46 8.07 -5.67
CA ARG A 140 -14.12 9.22 -4.83
C ARG A 140 -12.63 9.56 -4.93
N ILE A 141 -11.75 8.58 -4.84
CA ILE A 141 -10.30 8.78 -4.91
C ILE A 141 -9.89 9.24 -6.31
N ALA A 142 -10.49 8.71 -7.37
CA ALA A 142 -10.27 9.16 -8.75
C ALA A 142 -10.56 10.66 -8.89
N ALA A 143 -11.69 11.13 -8.36
CA ALA A 143 -12.04 12.55 -8.36
C ALA A 143 -11.03 13.39 -7.54
N GLU A 144 -10.57 12.90 -6.39
CA GLU A 144 -9.55 13.55 -5.56
C GLU A 144 -8.19 13.64 -6.28
N LEU A 145 -7.82 12.59 -7.02
CA LEU A 145 -6.64 12.53 -7.89
C LEU A 145 -6.79 13.38 -9.16
N GLY A 146 -7.99 13.85 -9.48
CA GLY A 146 -8.28 14.75 -10.59
C GLY A 146 -8.68 14.07 -11.90
N PHE A 147 -9.18 12.85 -11.82
CA PHE A 147 -9.72 12.10 -12.96
C PHE A 147 -11.24 12.26 -13.07
N SER A 148 -11.77 12.01 -14.26
CA SER A 148 -13.21 11.95 -14.49
C SER A 148 -13.78 10.63 -13.98
N ARG A 149 -15.09 10.63 -13.70
CA ARG A 149 -15.82 9.41 -13.36
C ARG A 149 -15.73 8.37 -14.49
N ASN A 150 -15.95 8.80 -15.73
CA ASN A 150 -15.92 7.90 -16.89
C ASN A 150 -14.60 7.12 -17.01
N LEU A 151 -13.45 7.77 -16.78
CA LEU A 151 -12.17 7.09 -16.82
C LEU A 151 -12.06 6.03 -15.72
N ALA A 152 -12.55 6.32 -14.51
CA ALA A 152 -12.53 5.35 -13.43
C ALA A 152 -13.47 4.16 -13.70
N ASP A 153 -14.68 4.43 -14.22
CA ASP A 153 -15.63 3.39 -14.63
C ASP A 153 -15.02 2.48 -15.72
N GLU A 154 -14.38 3.06 -16.75
CA GLU A 154 -13.68 2.31 -17.81
C GLU A 154 -12.62 1.35 -17.26
N LEU A 155 -11.80 1.81 -16.30
CA LEU A 155 -10.77 0.98 -15.69
C LEU A 155 -11.34 -0.17 -14.86
N ILE A 156 -12.43 0.09 -14.11
CA ILE A 156 -13.13 -0.94 -13.34
C ILE A 156 -13.66 -2.02 -14.29
N GLU A 157 -14.32 -1.62 -15.38
CA GLU A 157 -14.85 -2.55 -16.37
C GLU A 157 -13.76 -3.38 -17.06
N GLU A 158 -12.60 -2.78 -17.34
CA GLU A 158 -11.44 -3.48 -17.93
C GLU A 158 -10.86 -4.53 -16.99
N SER A 159 -10.71 -4.20 -15.70
CA SER A 159 -10.19 -5.13 -14.70
C SER A 159 -11.14 -6.30 -14.46
N GLN A 160 -12.44 -6.03 -14.29
CA GLN A 160 -13.47 -7.07 -14.13
C GLN A 160 -13.59 -7.99 -15.36
N ARG A 161 -13.40 -7.46 -16.57
CA ARG A 161 -13.35 -8.29 -17.79
C ARG A 161 -12.15 -9.22 -17.80
N SER A 162 -10.99 -8.75 -17.35
CA SER A 162 -9.76 -9.54 -17.31
C SER A 162 -9.83 -10.68 -16.30
N ILE A 163 -10.55 -10.49 -15.18
CA ILE A 163 -10.78 -11.52 -14.16
C ILE A 163 -11.71 -12.64 -14.64
N ARG A 164 -12.69 -12.30 -15.49
CA ARG A 164 -13.71 -13.24 -16.00
C ARG A 164 -13.27 -14.02 -17.24
N ALA A 165 -12.12 -13.68 -17.84
CA ALA A 165 -11.58 -14.29 -19.05
C ALA A 165 -10.65 -15.48 -18.71
#